data_AF-A0AAV4REW7-F1
#
_entry.id   AF-A0AAV4REW7-F1
#
_cell.length_a   1.000
_cell.length_b   1.000
_cell.length_c   1.000
_cell.angle_alpha   90.00
_cell.angle_beta   90.00
_cell.angle_gamma   90.00
#
_symmetry.space_group_name_H-M   'P 1'
#
loop_
_entity.id
_entity.type
_entity.pdbx_description
1 polymer ?
#
loop_
_entity_poly.entity_id
_entity_poly.type
_entity_poly.pdbx_seq_one_letter_code
_entity_poly.pdbx_strand_id
1 'polypeptide(L)'
;MIITVCVCRGMSDASARERCEEHLPECECSDLLELNNVGMICPNVRDLEAFGHILSSGSVFELNTMLHIRLSGNPVLPKGFLSGVVVTEFHLNDSQTQVEEGAF
;
A
#
# COMPACT_ATOMS: atom_id res chain seq x y z
N MET A 1 -6.19 -0.70 16.70
CA MET A 1 -5.38 0.36 16.07
C MET A 1 -5.77 0.37 14.60
N ILE A 2 -6.08 1.53 14.04
CA ILE A 2 -6.55 1.66 12.65
C ILE A 2 -5.41 2.28 11.86
N ILE A 3 -4.81 1.51 10.97
CA ILE A 3 -3.84 2.00 10.00
C ILE A 3 -4.60 2.11 8.69
N THR A 4 -4.56 3.28 8.07
CA THR A 4 -5.08 3.48 6.72
C THR A 4 -3.91 3.59 5.78
N VAL A 5 -3.86 2.69 4.80
CA VAL A 5 -2.90 2.76 3.70
C VAL A 5 -3.62 3.24 2.44
N CYS A 6 -3.16 4.35 1.87
CA CYS A 6 -3.54 4.74 0.53
C CYS A 6 -2.41 4.36 -0.42
N VAL A 7 -2.71 3.58 -1.45
CA VAL A 7 -1.77 3.26 -2.54
C VAL A 7 -2.36 3.72 -3.86
N CYS A 8 -1.65 4.57 -4.60
CA CYS A 8 -2.01 4.96 -5.96
C CYS A 8 -0.91 4.51 -6.94
N ARG A 9 -1.30 3.79 -7.99
CA ARG A 9 -0.43 3.42 -9.14
C ARG A 9 -0.71 4.34 -10.32
N GLY A 10 0.32 4.87 -10.99
CA GLY A 10 0.23 5.44 -12.34
C GLY A 10 0.19 4.40 -13.47
N MET A 11 -0.94 3.83 -13.93
CA MET A 11 -1.07 3.03 -15.21
C MET A 11 -2.40 2.25 -15.40
N SER A 12 -2.83 2.10 -16.68
CA SER A 12 -4.10 1.53 -17.16
C SER A 12 -4.22 -0.01 -17.13
N ASP A 13 -4.10 -0.63 -15.95
CA ASP A 13 -4.37 -2.06 -15.79
C ASP A 13 -5.77 -2.28 -15.19
N ALA A 14 -6.75 -2.58 -16.05
CA ALA A 14 -8.13 -2.84 -15.64
C ALA A 14 -8.28 -4.04 -14.68
N SER A 15 -7.28 -4.94 -14.61
CA SER A 15 -7.30 -6.11 -13.72
C SER A 15 -6.76 -5.84 -12.32
N ALA A 16 -6.08 -4.70 -12.10
CA ALA A 16 -5.48 -4.40 -10.80
C ALA A 16 -6.53 -4.19 -9.69
N ARG A 17 -7.74 -3.75 -10.04
CA ARG A 17 -8.86 -3.68 -9.11
C ARG A 17 -9.32 -5.06 -8.66
N GLU A 18 -9.55 -5.99 -9.59
CA GLU A 18 -9.98 -7.35 -9.27
C GLU A 18 -8.96 -8.06 -8.36
N ARG A 19 -7.66 -7.94 -8.69
CA ARG A 19 -6.58 -8.49 -7.84
C ARG A 19 -6.51 -7.84 -6.46
N CYS A 20 -6.81 -6.55 -6.35
CA CYS A 20 -6.91 -5.85 -5.08
C CYS A 20 -8.06 -6.40 -4.22
N GLU A 21 -9.25 -6.52 -4.80
CA GLU A 21 -10.42 -7.08 -4.10
C GLU A 21 -10.20 -8.55 -3.68
N GLU A 22 -9.42 -9.33 -4.43
CA GLU A 22 -9.07 -10.72 -4.11
C GLU A 22 -8.00 -10.84 -3.01
N HIS A 23 -6.90 -10.10 -3.12
CA HIS A 23 -5.75 -10.23 -2.20
C HIS A 23 -5.84 -9.36 -0.96
N LEU A 24 -6.62 -8.29 -1.00
CA LEU A 24 -6.76 -7.30 0.06
C LEU A 24 -8.25 -6.98 0.30
N PRO A 25 -9.05 -7.96 0.75
CA PRO A 25 -10.50 -7.81 0.90
C PRO A 25 -10.90 -6.77 1.97
N GLU A 26 -9.98 -6.37 2.84
CA GLU A 26 -10.16 -5.28 3.80
C GLU A 26 -10.05 -3.89 3.16
N CYS A 27 -9.60 -3.78 1.91
CA CYS A 27 -9.36 -2.53 1.23
C CYS A 27 -10.52 -2.13 0.32
N GLU A 28 -10.82 -0.83 0.33
CA GLU A 28 -11.68 -0.19 -0.66
C GLU A 28 -10.83 0.11 -1.91
N CYS A 29 -10.93 -0.75 -2.91
CA CYS A 29 -10.25 -0.61 -4.19
C CYS A 29 -11.12 0.20 -5.15
N SER A 30 -10.59 1.27 -5.72
CA SER A 30 -11.33 2.16 -6.62
C SER A 30 -10.52 2.52 -7.85
N ASP A 31 -11.22 2.60 -8.98
CA ASP A 31 -10.67 3.13 -10.21
C ASP A 31 -10.59 4.66 -10.09
N LEU A 32 -9.37 5.19 -9.97
CA LEU A 32 -9.08 6.61 -10.04
C LEU A 32 -9.05 7.00 -11.53
N LEU A 33 -10.26 7.07 -12.10
CA LEU A 33 -10.53 7.26 -13.53
C LEU A 33 -9.82 8.49 -14.13
N GLU A 34 -9.63 9.54 -13.34
CA GLU A 34 -8.97 10.78 -13.79
C GLU A 34 -7.48 10.60 -14.08
N LEU A 35 -6.85 9.56 -13.53
CA LEU A 35 -5.42 9.31 -13.66
C LEU A 35 -5.10 8.00 -14.39
N ASN A 36 -6.11 7.22 -14.82
CA ASN A 36 -5.96 5.81 -15.24
C ASN A 36 -5.25 4.97 -14.17
N ASN A 37 -5.63 5.17 -12.90
CA ASN A 37 -4.91 4.63 -11.76
C ASN A 37 -5.85 3.73 -10.94
N VAL A 38 -5.31 2.68 -10.32
CA VAL A 38 -6.02 2.00 -9.23
C VAL A 38 -5.52 2.59 -7.92
N GLY A 39 -6.47 3.14 -7.16
CA GLY A 39 -6.27 3.61 -5.80
C GLY A 39 -6.89 2.62 -4.83
N MET A 40 -6.18 2.21 -3.79
CA MET A 40 -6.78 1.46 -2.69
C MET A 40 -6.68 2.24 -1.39
N ILE A 41 -7.74 2.17 -0.58
CA ILE A 41 -7.77 2.67 0.79
C ILE A 41 -8.00 1.45 1.68
N CYS A 42 -7.02 1.11 2.50
CA CYS A 42 -7.07 -0.08 3.36
C CYS A 42 -7.33 0.33 4.81
N PRO A 43 -8.60 0.43 5.25
CA PRO A 43 -8.90 0.73 6.64
C PRO A 43 -8.60 -0.49 7.53
N ASN A 44 -7.90 -0.27 8.64
CA ASN A 44 -7.62 -1.30 9.66
C ASN A 44 -6.66 -2.41 9.23
N VAL A 45 -5.59 -2.09 8.49
CA VAL A 45 -4.51 -3.07 8.24
C VAL A 45 -3.96 -3.56 9.58
N ARG A 46 -4.13 -4.84 9.88
CA ARG A 46 -3.71 -5.45 11.16
C ARG A 46 -2.31 -6.05 11.10
N ASP A 47 -1.90 -6.46 9.91
CA ASP A 47 -0.64 -7.12 9.64
C ASP A 47 0.10 -6.35 8.53
N LEU A 48 1.00 -5.47 8.94
CA LEU A 48 1.80 -4.66 8.01
C LEU A 48 2.85 -5.50 7.27
N GLU A 49 3.31 -6.59 7.85
CA GLU A 49 4.31 -7.47 7.22
C GLU A 49 3.68 -8.21 6.03
N ALA A 50 2.53 -8.83 6.24
CA ALA A 50 1.75 -9.46 5.18
C ALA A 50 1.36 -8.44 4.09
N PHE A 51 0.93 -7.23 4.50
CA PHE A 51 0.58 -6.16 3.58
C PHE A 51 1.77 -5.74 2.69
N GLY A 52 2.96 -5.51 3.29
CA GLY A 52 4.17 -5.19 2.55
C GLY A 52 4.59 -6.30 1.58
N HIS A 53 4.41 -7.57 1.97
CA HIS A 53 4.67 -8.71 1.10
C HIS A 53 3.72 -8.73 -0.12
N ILE A 54 2.43 -8.44 0.06
CA ILE A 54 1.45 -8.37 -1.05
C ILE A 54 1.79 -7.24 -2.02
N LEU A 55 2.27 -6.10 -1.52
CA LEU A 55 2.68 -4.98 -2.36
C LEU A 55 3.94 -5.29 -3.19
N SER A 56 4.88 -6.07 -2.63
CA SER A 56 6.15 -6.41 -3.28
C SER A 56 6.08 -7.68 -4.15
N SER A 57 5.08 -8.55 -3.95
CA SER A 57 4.98 -9.85 -4.62
C SER A 57 4.57 -9.79 -6.09
N GLY A 58 4.05 -8.66 -6.56
CA GLY A 58 3.43 -8.58 -7.88
C GLY A 58 1.94 -8.97 -7.88
N SER A 59 1.36 -9.33 -6.72
CA SER A 59 0.01 -9.91 -6.63
C SER A 59 -1.10 -8.92 -6.98
N VAL A 60 -0.98 -7.66 -6.55
CA VAL A 60 -1.97 -6.62 -6.85
C VAL A 60 -1.49 -5.72 -7.99
N PHE A 61 -0.26 -5.25 -7.87
CA PHE A 61 0.42 -4.42 -8.87
C PHE A 61 1.57 -5.18 -9.50
N GLU A 62 1.90 -4.89 -10.75
CA GLU A 62 3.06 -5.51 -11.40
C GLU A 62 4.36 -5.17 -10.65
N LEU A 63 5.35 -6.07 -10.72
CA LEU A 63 6.67 -5.80 -10.15
C LEU A 63 7.26 -4.50 -10.71
N ASN A 64 7.98 -3.77 -9.86
CA ASN A 64 8.55 -2.44 -10.17
C ASN A 64 7.51 -1.34 -10.45
N THR A 65 6.23 -1.56 -10.14
CA THR A 65 5.24 -0.49 -10.16
C THR A 65 5.64 0.59 -9.15
N MET A 66 5.65 1.83 -9.61
CA MET A 66 5.84 3.02 -8.80
C MET A 66 4.58 3.33 -7.98
N LEU A 67 4.71 3.27 -6.65
CA LEU A 67 3.60 3.46 -5.71
C LEU A 67 3.74 4.75 -4.91
N HIS A 68 2.63 5.45 -4.73
CA HIS A 68 2.51 6.52 -3.73
C HIS A 68 1.82 5.92 -2.51
N ILE A 69 2.50 5.92 -1.37
CA ILE A 69 2.02 5.30 -0.13
C ILE A 69 1.83 6.39 0.91
N ARG A 70 0.61 6.47 1.45
CA ARG A 70 0.31 7.31 2.62
C ARG A 70 -0.19 6.44 3.76
N LEU A 71 0.44 6.59 4.91
CA LEU A 71 0.06 5.94 6.16
C LEU A 71 -0.48 6.98 7.14
N SER A 72 -1.60 6.65 7.77
CA SER A 72 -2.16 7.41 8.89
C SER A 72 -2.47 6.51 10.07
N GLY A 73 -2.47 7.10 11.27
CA GLY A 73 -2.52 6.40 12.56
C GLY A 73 -1.12 6.25 13.14
N ASN A 74 -0.97 5.38 14.16
CA ASN A 74 0.30 5.18 14.87
C ASN A 74 0.90 3.79 14.57
N PRO A 75 1.22 3.47 13.30
CA PRO A 75 1.75 2.15 12.96
C PRO A 75 3.12 1.92 13.60
N VAL A 76 3.45 0.65 13.82
CA VAL A 76 4.83 0.18 13.99
C VAL A 76 5.23 -0.42 12.65
N LEU A 77 6.14 0.22 11.92
CA LEU A 77 6.60 -0.30 10.64
C LEU A 77 7.60 -1.43 10.88
N PRO A 78 7.28 -2.67 10.47
CA PRO A 78 8.17 -3.80 10.65
C PRO A 78 9.42 -3.66 9.77
N LYS A 79 10.50 -4.30 10.18
CA LYS A 79 11.70 -4.43 9.35
C LYS A 79 11.36 -4.95 7.94
N GLY A 80 11.85 -4.27 6.90
CA GLY A 80 11.64 -4.65 5.51
C GLY A 80 10.23 -4.39 4.97
N PHE A 81 9.40 -3.59 5.65
CA PHE A 81 8.03 -3.27 5.22
C PHE A 81 7.91 -2.84 3.75
N LEU A 82 8.83 -1.97 3.27
CA LEU A 82 8.86 -1.50 1.88
C LEU A 82 9.93 -2.19 1.04
N SER A 83 10.50 -3.29 1.52
CA SER A 83 11.53 -4.03 0.78
C SER A 83 10.94 -4.58 -0.52
N GLY A 84 11.60 -4.30 -1.65
CA GLY A 84 11.12 -4.72 -2.97
C GLY A 84 9.95 -3.91 -3.53
N VAL A 85 9.49 -2.87 -2.83
CA VAL A 85 8.46 -1.94 -3.31
C VAL A 85 9.13 -0.68 -3.87
N VAL A 86 8.79 -0.30 -5.11
CA VAL A 86 9.28 0.95 -5.70
C VAL A 86 8.35 2.08 -5.27
N VAL A 87 8.77 2.86 -4.28
CA VAL A 87 7.96 3.95 -3.71
C VAL A 87 8.42 5.30 -4.26
N THR A 88 7.51 6.00 -4.93
CA THR A 88 7.77 7.35 -5.47
C THR A 88 7.57 8.41 -4.41
N GLU A 89 6.58 8.21 -3.54
CA GLU A 89 6.21 9.16 -2.50
C GLU A 89 5.72 8.41 -1.26
N PHE A 90 6.31 8.70 -0.10
CA PHE A 90 5.95 8.08 1.17
C PHE A 90 5.58 9.15 2.19
N HIS A 91 4.34 9.10 2.71
CA HIS A 91 3.82 10.05 3.68
C HIS A 91 3.45 9.34 4.99
N LEU A 92 3.99 9.85 6.10
CA LEU A 92 3.55 9.51 7.46
C LEU A 92 2.77 10.70 8.02
N ASN A 93 1.46 10.52 8.20
CA ASN A 93 0.60 11.61 8.66
C ASN A 93 0.57 11.77 10.19
N ASP A 94 1.13 10.83 10.96
CA ASP A 94 1.12 10.90 12.42
C ASP A 94 2.54 10.88 13.02
N SER A 95 2.76 11.85 13.90
CA SER A 95 3.99 12.05 14.67
C SER A 95 4.33 10.89 15.63
N GLN A 96 3.36 10.03 15.97
CA GLN A 96 3.56 8.90 16.90
C GLN A 96 3.88 7.57 16.19
N THR A 97 4.14 7.59 14.88
CA THR A 97 4.58 6.40 14.12
C THR A 97 5.92 5.88 14.67
N GLN A 98 6.00 4.58 14.93
CA GLN A 98 7.25 3.91 15.32
C GLN A 98 7.83 3.19 14.10
N VAL A 99 9.14 3.31 13.91
CA VAL A 99 9.85 2.71 12.78
C VAL A 99 10.94 1.81 13.34
N GLU A 100 10.88 0.51 13.00
CA GLU A 100 11.95 -0.42 13.36
C GLU A 100 13.20 -0.20 12.50
N GLU A 101 14.37 -0.55 13.05
CA GLU A 101 15.63 -0.44 12.31
C GLU A 101 15.60 -1.32 11.04
N GLY A 102 15.75 -0.69 9.87
CA GLY A 102 15.67 -1.36 8.58
C GLY A 102 14.26 -1.57 8.04
N ALA A 103 13.27 -0.79 8.50
CA ALA A 103 11.91 -0.79 7.92
C ALA A 103 11.85 -0.35 6.44
N PHE A 104 12.80 0.48 6.01
CA PHE A 104 12.93 1.03 4.66
C PHE A 104 14.10 0.40 3.90
#